data_AF-A0A7X5QW96-F1
#
_entry.id   AF-A0A7X5QW96-F1
#
_cell.length_a   1.000
_cell.length_b   1.000
_cell.length_c   1.000
_cell.angle_alpha   90.00
_cell.angle_beta   90.00
_cell.angle_gamma   90.00
#
_symmetry.space_group_name_H-M   'P 1'
#
loop_
_entity.id
_entity.type
_entity.pdbx_description
1 polymer ?
#
loop_
_entity_poly.entity_id
_entity_poly.type
_entity_poly.pdbx_seq_one_letter_code
_entity_poly.pdbx_strand_id
1 'polypeptide(L)' 'MHDTLSPRRLRALIALAWLAGGALLLLLTPLSGHSDALGWTPAFWLLLAPASILVAMKPGLPMSLLASLLRR' A
#
# COMPACT_ATOMS: atom_id res chain seq x y z
N MET A 1 -5.35 -24.56 -15.27
CA MET A 1 -4.31 -23.55 -15.52
C MET A 1 -3.85 -23.02 -14.18
N HIS A 2 -2.85 -23.68 -13.57
CA HIS A 2 -2.14 -23.09 -12.42
C HIS A 2 -1.01 -22.26 -13.00
N ASP A 3 -1.32 -21.02 -13.42
CA ASP A 3 -0.28 -20.05 -13.73
C ASP A 3 0.50 -19.82 -12.44
N THR A 4 1.73 -20.30 -12.40
CA THR A 4 2.64 -20.12 -11.26
C THR A 4 2.95 -18.63 -11.17
N LEU A 5 2.10 -17.89 -10.44
CA LEU A 5 2.33 -16.49 -10.14
C LEU A 5 3.72 -16.38 -9.53
N SER A 6 4.63 -15.68 -10.23
CA SER A 6 5.97 -15.48 -9.70
C SER A 6 5.86 -14.92 -8.27
N PRO A 7 6.71 -15.37 -7.33
CA PRO A 7 6.62 -14.95 -5.93
C PRO A 7 6.58 -13.42 -5.77
N ARG A 8 7.26 -12.71 -6.67
CA ARG A 8 7.24 -11.25 -6.73
C ARG A 8 5.85 -10.70 -7.09
N ARG A 9 5.17 -11.28 -8.09
CA ARG A 9 3.83 -10.83 -8.50
C ARG A 9 2.79 -11.07 -7.40
N LEU A 10 2.90 -12.19 -6.70
CA LEU A 10 2.03 -12.50 -5.57
C LEU A 10 2.20 -11.47 -4.42
N ARG A 11 3.44 -11.13 -4.06
CA ARG A 11 3.72 -10.08 -3.05
C ARG A 11 3.14 -8.73 -3.45
N ALA A 12 3.26 -8.35 -4.73
CA ALA A 12 2.67 -7.12 -5.23
C ALA A 12 1.14 -7.12 -5.11
N LEU A 13 0.48 -8.23 -5.46
CA LEU A 13 -0.97 -8.36 -5.35
C LEU A 13 -1.44 -8.30 -3.90
N ILE A 14 -0.74 -8.96 -2.98
CA ILE A 14 -1.05 -8.90 -1.55
C ILE A 14 -0.90 -7.46 -1.03
N ALA A 15 0.20 -6.77 -1.38
CA ALA A 15 0.42 -5.40 -0.96
C ALA A 15 -0.62 -4.44 -1.56
N LEU A 16 -1.04 -4.64 -2.82
CA LEU A 16 -2.12 -3.86 -3.45
C LEU A 16 -3.48 -4.13 -2.80
N ALA A 17 -3.82 -5.39 -2.53
CA ALA A 17 -5.06 -5.75 -1.84
C ALA A 17 -5.10 -5.17 -0.42
N TRP A 18 -3.97 -5.21 0.29
CA TRP A 18 -3.83 -4.57 1.60
C TRP A 18 -4.03 -3.06 1.47
N LEU A 19 -3.33 -2.39 0.56
CA LEU A 19 -3.47 -0.94 0.36
C LEU A 19 -4.91 -0.54 0.05
N ALA A 20 -5.57 -1.26 -0.85
CA ALA A 20 -6.97 -1.03 -1.22
C ALA A 20 -7.92 -1.27 -0.05
N GLY A 21 -7.74 -2.38 0.67
CA GLY A 21 -8.53 -2.69 1.86
C GLY A 21 -8.34 -1.67 2.98
N GLY A 22 -7.10 -1.25 3.22
CA GLY A 22 -6.75 -0.24 4.22
C GLY A 22 -7.30 1.15 3.88
N ALA A 23 -7.20 1.56 2.62
CA ALA A 23 -7.80 2.80 2.14
C ALA A 23 -9.33 2.78 2.27
N LEU A 24 -9.97 1.68 1.87
CA LEU A 24 -11.42 1.50 2.02
C LEU A 24 -11.83 1.54 3.49
N LEU A 25 -11.07 0.90 4.37
CA LEU A 25 -11.37 0.88 5.80
C LEU A 25 -11.25 2.28 6.41
N LEU A 26 -10.22 3.05 6.04
CA LEU A 26 -10.08 4.45 6.47
C LEU A 26 -11.16 5.39 5.89
N LEU A 27 -11.66 5.09 4.68
CA LEU A 27 -12.76 5.83 4.06
C LEU A 27 -14.10 5.55 4.77
N LEU A 28 -14.35 4.30 5.13
CA LEU A 28 -15.62 3.86 5.72
C LEU A 28 -15.67 4.05 7.22
N THR A 29 -14.52 4.01 7.89
CA THR A 29 -14.41 4.20 9.34
C THR A 29 -13.45 5.35 9.63
N PRO A 30 -13.90 6.43 10.29
CA PRO A 30 -13.01 7.43 10.83
C PRO A 30 -12.26 6.80 12.01
N LEU A 31 -11.23 6.03 11.69
CA LEU A 31 -10.32 5.47 12.68
C LEU A 31 -9.59 6.62 13.37
N SER A 32 -9.48 6.53 14.70
CA SER A 32 -8.70 7.49 15.48
C SER A 32 -7.31 7.64 14.90
N GLY A 33 -6.89 8.88 14.67
CA GLY A 33 -5.56 9.19 14.13
C GLY A 33 -4.42 8.69 15.02
N HIS A 34 -4.70 8.38 16.29
CA HIS A 34 -3.77 7.78 17.23
C HIS A 34 -4.41 6.55 17.87
N SER A 35 -3.71 5.41 17.84
CA SER A 35 -4.08 4.21 18.57
C SER A 35 -2.89 3.78 19.42
N ASP A 36 -2.98 3.96 20.74
CA ASP A 36 -1.96 3.53 21.71
C ASP A 36 -1.65 2.03 21.60
N ALA A 37 -2.64 1.22 21.18
CA ALA A 37 -2.50 -0.22 21.03
C ALA A 37 -1.57 -0.67 19.87
N LEU A 38 -1.36 0.17 18.86
CA LEU A 38 -0.59 -0.15 17.65
C LEU A 38 0.81 0.48 17.64
N GLY A 39 1.14 1.32 18.63
CA GLY A 39 2.36 2.13 18.74
C GLY A 39 2.49 3.23 17.66
N TRP A 40 1.94 3.01 16.47
CA TRP A 40 1.87 3.91 15.31
C TRP A 40 0.42 4.06 14.84
N THR A 41 0.13 5.13 14.09
CA THR A 41 -1.22 5.47 13.63
C THR A 41 -1.83 4.37 12.74
N PRO A 42 -3.15 4.11 12.77
CA PRO A 42 -3.77 3.15 11.86
C PRO A 42 -3.50 3.45 10.38
N ALA A 43 -3.39 4.73 10.04
CA ALA A 43 -3.00 5.17 8.69
C ALA A 43 -1.61 4.67 8.28
N PHE A 44 -0.64 4.64 9.19
CA PHE A 44 0.69 4.09 8.91
C PHE A 44 0.61 2.60 8.54
N TRP A 45 -0.09 1.80 9.35
CA TRP A 45 -0.20 0.36 9.13
C TRP A 45 -1.04 -0.02 7.90
N LEU A 46 -2.08 0.76 7.60
CA LEU A 46 -3.01 0.48 6.51
C LEU A 46 -2.54 1.04 5.16
N LEU A 47 -1.74 2.11 5.15
CA LEU A 47 -1.27 2.75 3.92
C LEU A 47 0.24 2.70 3.77
N LEU A 48 0.99 3.21 4.75
CA LEU A 48 2.43 3.40 4.59
C LEU A 48 3.20 2.08 4.57
N ALA A 49 2.80 1.11 5.38
CA ALA A 49 3.38 -0.23 5.38
C ALA A 49 3.22 -0.94 4.02
N PRO A 50 2.02 -1.13 3.45
CA PRO A 50 1.88 -1.76 2.15
C PRO A 50 2.48 -0.92 1.01
N ALA A 51 2.41 0.42 1.07
CA ALA A 51 3.05 1.28 0.08
C ALA A 51 4.58 1.13 0.09
N SER A 52 5.21 1.05 1.27
CA SER A 52 6.66 0.86 1.39
C SER A 52 7.13 -0.47 0.79
N ILE A 53 6.34 -1.55 0.92
CA ILE A 53 6.61 -2.83 0.26
C ILE A 53 6.63 -2.66 -1.26
N LEU A 54 5.61 -1.99 -1.82
CA LEU A 54 5.53 -1.74 -3.26
C LEU A 54 6.70 -0.89 -3.76
N VAL A 55 7.10 0.12 -3.00
CA VAL A 55 8.28 0.95 -3.31
C VAL A 55 9.57 0.14 -3.22
N ALA A 56 9.76 -0.68 -2.18
CA ALA A 56 10.93 -1.55 -2.06
C ALA A 56 11.04 -2.54 -3.22
N MET A 57 9.90 -2.99 -3.77
CA MET A 57 9.89 -3.85 -4.95
C MET A 57 10.26 -3.14 -6.25
N LYS A 58 10.02 -1.82 -6.37
CA LYS A 58 10.45 -0.99 -7.50
C LYS A 58 10.69 0.47 -7.04
N PRO A 59 11.91 0.81 -6.59
CA PRO A 59 12.19 2.09 -5.92
C PRO A 59 11.93 3.34 -6.78
N GLY A 60 12.11 3.23 -8.10
CA GLY A 60 11.86 4.33 -9.04
C GLY A 60 10.39 4.53 -9.42
N LEU A 61 9.50 3.59 -9.05
CA LEU A 61 8.07 3.66 -9.35
C LEU A 61 7.40 4.94 -8.82
N PRO A 62 7.52 5.33 -7.54
CA PRO A 62 6.83 6.52 -7.01
C PRO A 62 7.22 7.80 -7.75
N MET A 63 8.51 8.00 -8.02
CA MET A 63 8.99 9.16 -8.78
C MET A 63 8.49 9.14 -10.22
N SER A 64 8.43 7.97 -10.86
CA SER A 64 7.87 7.85 -12.21
C SER A 64 6.37 8.14 -12.27
N LEU A 65 5.61 7.71 -11.25
CA LEU A 65 4.17 7.99 -11.14
C LEU A 65 3.94 9.47 -10.85
N LEU A 66 4.70 10.06 -9.93
CA LEU A 66 4.64 11.49 -9.63
C LEU A 66 4.98 12.32 -10.87
N ALA A 67 6.06 11.98 -11.58
CA ALA A 67 6.42 12.62 -12.84
C ALA A 67 5.33 12.46 -13.91
N SER A 68 4.61 11.33 -13.93
CA SER A 68 3.49 11.13 -14.85
C SER A 68 2.25 11.96 -14.48
N LEU A 69 1.98 12.14 -13.18
CA LEU A 69 0.89 12.98 -12.68
C LEU A 69 1.16 14.46 -12.93
N LEU A 70 2.41 14.91 -12.75
CA LEU A 70 2.83 16.30 -12.97
C LEU A 70 2.98 16.68 -14.45
N ARG A 71 3.02 15.70 -15.36
CA ARG A 71 3.03 15.90 -16.81
C ARG A 71 1.62 15.98 -17.42
N ARG A 72 0.58 15.79 -16.61
CA ARG A 72 -0.82 15.91 -16.97
C ARG A 72 -1.32 17.33 -16.72
#